data_AF-A0A9D1GH51-F1
#
_entry.id   AF-A0A9D1GH51-F1
#
_cell.length_a   1.000
_cell.length_b   1.000
_cell.length_c   1.000
_cell.angle_alpha   90.00
_cell.angle_beta   90.00
_cell.angle_gamma   90.00
#
_symmetry.space_group_name_H-M   'P 1'
#
loop_
_entity.id
_entity.type
_entity.pdbx_description
1 polymer ?
#
loop_
_entity_poly.entity_id
_entity_poly.type
_entity_poly.pdbx_seq_one_letter_code
_entity_poly.pdbx_strand_id
1 'polypeptide(L)'
;QAALRRLDMRLGAVMGLLERQMELRNTNIILLGDHYQKNVNCVLYPNYHMVKNGWAKERGGRIVWWQAAANNCDGACYIYLKNREDGELKLAVANWLKELKQTPGSGIKEVYTGKRAREKGADPRCSFMLEAREGFYFKNGCRVEREEYRPGSKVHRGAHGYDPDCPGYETFFMAAGPDFQPGAEVAAMNLTDEGPTMARALGLELEDADGAVIDSFFRFAY
;
A
#
# COMPACT_ATOMS: atom_id res chain seq x y z
N GLN A 1 10.52 -10.62 -15.82
CA GLN A 1 11.11 -9.77 -16.88
C GLN A 1 10.22 -9.60 -18.12
N ALA A 2 9.49 -10.61 -18.61
CA ALA A 2 8.64 -10.45 -19.81
C ALA A 2 7.59 -9.33 -19.70
N ALA A 3 7.01 -9.11 -18.50
CA ALA A 3 6.08 -8.01 -18.25
C ALA A 3 6.74 -6.63 -18.43
N LEU A 4 7.95 -6.43 -17.91
CA LEU A 4 8.69 -5.17 -18.04
C LEU A 4 9.02 -4.87 -19.50
N ARG A 5 9.51 -5.87 -20.27
CA ARG A 5 9.73 -5.71 -21.72
C ARG A 5 8.46 -5.31 -22.46
N ARG A 6 7.30 -5.83 -22.05
CA ARG A 6 6.02 -5.44 -22.64
C ARG A 6 5.62 -4.00 -22.31
N LEU A 7 5.91 -3.52 -21.10
CA LEU A 7 5.68 -2.12 -20.73
C LEU A 7 6.60 -1.19 -21.52
N ASP A 8 7.88 -1.52 -21.61
CA ASP A 8 8.88 -0.80 -22.42
C ASP A 8 8.45 -0.68 -23.90
N MET A 9 8.06 -1.79 -24.53
CA MET A 9 7.54 -1.75 -25.92
C MET A 9 6.28 -0.88 -26.07
N ARG A 10 5.40 -0.83 -25.06
CA ARG A 10 4.20 0.01 -25.09
C ARG A 10 4.54 1.49 -24.96
N LEU A 11 5.48 1.83 -24.07
CA LEU A 11 6.00 3.18 -23.94
C LEU A 11 6.63 3.63 -25.27
N GLY A 12 7.49 2.78 -25.86
CA GLY A 12 8.09 3.04 -27.16
C GLY A 12 7.06 3.24 -28.27
N ALA A 13 5.95 2.50 -28.26
CA ALA A 13 4.87 2.68 -29.23
C ALA A 13 4.15 4.04 -29.07
N VAL A 14 3.92 4.48 -27.83
CA VAL A 14 3.34 5.81 -27.53
C VAL A 14 4.31 6.92 -27.97
N MET A 15 5.58 6.82 -27.59
CA MET A 15 6.61 7.79 -27.99
C MET A 15 6.76 7.86 -29.52
N GLY A 16 6.77 6.70 -30.20
CA GLY A 16 6.85 6.65 -31.65
C GLY A 16 5.61 7.20 -32.35
N LEU A 17 4.43 7.16 -31.72
CA LEU A 17 3.24 7.86 -32.23
C LEU A 17 3.43 9.37 -32.13
N LEU A 18 3.84 9.88 -30.97
CA LEU A 18 4.12 11.30 -30.76
C LEU A 18 5.19 11.81 -31.73
N GLU A 19 6.22 11.01 -32.01
CA GLU A 19 7.27 11.37 -32.97
C GLU A 19 6.71 11.48 -34.40
N ARG A 20 5.89 10.51 -34.86
CA ARG A 20 5.25 10.59 -36.18
C ARG A 20 4.28 11.76 -36.33
N GLN A 21 3.69 12.21 -35.21
CA GLN A 21 2.84 13.39 -35.18
C GLN A 21 3.63 14.71 -34.99
N MET A 22 4.96 14.64 -34.87
CA MET A 22 5.84 15.78 -34.58
C MET A 22 5.55 16.46 -33.22
N GLU A 23 4.87 15.78 -32.31
CA GLU A 23 4.46 16.30 -30.99
C GLU A 23 5.41 15.91 -29.86
N LEU A 24 6.29 14.92 -30.08
CA LEU A 24 7.18 14.41 -29.03
C LEU A 24 8.03 15.50 -28.37
N ARG A 25 8.49 16.50 -29.14
CA ARG A 25 9.31 17.61 -28.63
C ARG A 25 8.54 18.63 -27.78
N ASN A 26 7.21 18.65 -27.93
CA ASN A 26 6.31 19.56 -27.22
C ASN A 26 5.52 18.85 -26.11
N THR A 27 5.80 17.57 -25.86
CA THR A 27 5.05 16.74 -24.91
C THR A 27 5.90 16.43 -23.69
N ASN A 28 5.35 16.71 -22.51
CA ASN A 28 5.83 16.17 -21.24
C ASN A 28 5.30 14.74 -21.06
N ILE A 29 6.20 13.79 -20.83
CA ILE A 29 5.89 12.39 -20.54
C ILE A 29 6.33 12.11 -19.10
N ILE A 30 5.39 11.62 -18.30
CA ILE A 30 5.61 11.27 -16.90
C ILE A 30 5.24 9.80 -16.71
N LEU A 31 6.15 9.05 -16.09
CA LEU A 31 5.95 7.67 -15.68
C LEU A 31 6.05 7.61 -14.16
N LEU A 32 5.04 7.00 -13.55
CA LEU A 32 4.93 6.85 -12.10
C LEU A 32 4.35 5.49 -11.76
N GLY A 33 4.47 5.10 -10.50
CA GLY A 33 3.81 3.93 -9.95
C GLY A 33 3.12 4.27 -8.63
N ASP A 34 1.98 3.67 -8.39
CA ASP A 34 1.22 3.82 -7.14
C ASP A 34 1.93 3.18 -5.93
N HIS A 35 2.56 2.01 -6.11
CA HIS A 35 3.27 1.32 -5.04
C HIS A 35 4.25 0.25 -5.55
N TYR A 36 5.14 -0.20 -4.66
CA TYR A 36 5.93 -1.42 -4.87
C TYR A 36 5.18 -2.69 -4.44
N GLN A 37 5.70 -3.86 -4.85
CA GLN A 37 5.20 -5.17 -4.43
C GLN A 37 6.31 -6.03 -3.82
N LYS A 38 5.98 -6.80 -2.77
CA LYS A 38 6.88 -7.78 -2.16
C LYS A 38 6.46 -9.20 -2.54
N ASN A 39 7.43 -10.10 -2.60
CA ASN A 39 7.17 -11.52 -2.79
C ASN A 39 6.47 -12.11 -1.57
N VAL A 40 5.40 -12.87 -1.81
CA VAL A 40 4.63 -13.53 -0.76
C VAL A 40 4.36 -14.99 -1.11
N ASN A 41 4.16 -15.78 -0.06
CA ASN A 41 3.81 -17.20 -0.18
C ASN A 41 2.83 -17.66 0.90
N CYS A 42 2.46 -16.83 1.87
CA CYS A 42 1.53 -17.19 2.93
C CYS A 42 0.52 -16.07 3.17
N VAL A 43 -0.77 -16.42 3.20
CA VAL A 43 -1.86 -15.51 3.57
C VAL A 43 -2.32 -15.79 4.99
N LEU A 44 -2.52 -14.74 5.76
CA LEU A 44 -3.02 -14.76 7.13
C LEU A 44 -4.46 -14.24 7.17
N TYR A 45 -5.28 -14.82 8.05
CA TYR A 45 -6.71 -14.51 8.16
C TYR A 45 -7.07 -14.11 9.60
N PRO A 46 -6.80 -12.87 10.05
CA PRO A 46 -7.05 -12.47 11.44
C PRO A 46 -8.52 -12.66 11.88
N ASN A 47 -9.47 -12.57 10.95
CA ASN A 47 -10.90 -12.83 11.23
C ASN A 47 -11.17 -14.28 11.70
N TYR A 48 -10.30 -15.25 11.40
CA TYR A 48 -10.38 -16.60 11.98
C TYR A 48 -10.32 -16.54 13.52
N HIS A 49 -9.38 -15.76 14.07
CA HIS A 49 -9.26 -15.60 15.51
C HIS A 49 -10.41 -14.78 16.10
N MET A 50 -10.92 -13.79 15.37
CA MET A 50 -12.10 -13.03 15.82
C MET A 50 -13.30 -13.95 16.03
N VAL A 51 -13.53 -14.90 15.10
CA VAL A 51 -14.59 -15.91 15.23
C VAL A 51 -14.27 -16.90 16.36
N LYS A 52 -13.03 -17.41 16.43
CA LYS A 52 -12.61 -18.40 17.44
C LYS A 52 -12.74 -17.87 18.88
N ASN A 53 -12.48 -16.58 19.10
CA ASN A 53 -12.62 -15.94 20.41
C ASN A 53 -14.07 -15.47 20.72
N GLY A 54 -15.03 -15.71 19.82
CA GLY A 54 -16.42 -15.28 20.01
C GLY A 54 -16.66 -13.79 19.78
N TRP A 55 -15.64 -13.02 19.37
CA TRP A 55 -15.76 -11.60 19.04
C TRP A 55 -16.41 -11.35 17.67
N ALA A 56 -16.56 -12.38 16.85
CA ALA A 56 -17.31 -12.33 15.61
C ALA A 56 -18.07 -13.64 15.37
N LYS A 57 -19.08 -13.59 14.50
CA LYS A 57 -19.82 -14.77 14.01
C LYS A 57 -19.78 -14.78 12.51
N GLU A 58 -19.64 -15.97 11.93
CA GLU A 58 -19.63 -16.17 10.49
C GLU A 58 -20.85 -16.96 10.02
N ARG A 59 -21.26 -16.72 8.78
CA ARG A 59 -22.18 -17.59 8.04
C ARG A 59 -21.68 -17.71 6.61
N GLY A 60 -21.37 -18.92 6.16
CA GLY A 60 -20.92 -19.17 4.80
C GLY A 60 -19.51 -18.64 4.50
N GLY A 61 -18.65 -18.53 5.52
CA GLY A 61 -17.29 -17.99 5.39
C GLY A 61 -17.24 -16.47 5.35
N ARG A 62 -18.33 -15.79 5.76
CA ARG A 62 -18.43 -14.34 5.83
C ARG A 62 -18.86 -13.92 7.22
N ILE A 63 -18.25 -12.87 7.74
CA ILE A 63 -18.65 -12.26 9.02
C ILE A 63 -20.07 -11.67 8.88
N VAL A 64 -20.99 -12.07 9.76
CA VAL A 64 -22.37 -11.57 9.82
C VAL A 64 -22.68 -10.78 11.09
N TRP A 65 -21.83 -10.91 12.12
CA TRP A 65 -21.90 -10.15 13.35
C TRP A 65 -20.49 -10.03 13.92
N TRP A 66 -20.19 -8.90 14.57
CA TRP A 66 -18.87 -8.66 15.17
C TRP A 66 -18.93 -7.62 16.29
N GLN A 67 -18.07 -7.82 17.27
CA GLN A 67 -17.57 -6.84 18.23
C GLN A 67 -16.14 -6.44 17.88
N ALA A 68 -15.33 -7.38 17.34
CA ALA A 68 -14.03 -7.10 16.73
C ALA A 68 -13.95 -7.71 15.33
N ALA A 69 -13.40 -6.98 14.38
CA ALA A 69 -13.25 -7.42 12.99
C ALA A 69 -11.95 -6.89 12.38
N ALA A 70 -11.39 -7.67 11.47
CA ALA A 70 -10.20 -7.34 10.72
C ALA A 70 -10.55 -6.97 9.27
N ASN A 71 -9.88 -5.94 8.74
CA ASN A 71 -9.96 -5.55 7.34
C ASN A 71 -8.56 -5.36 6.77
N ASN A 72 -8.17 -6.18 5.80
CA ASN A 72 -6.85 -6.16 5.19
C ASN A 72 -6.63 -4.98 4.24
N CYS A 73 -5.36 -4.62 4.08
CA CYS A 73 -4.76 -3.85 3.00
C CYS A 73 -3.55 -4.64 2.48
N ASP A 74 -3.73 -5.94 2.22
CA ASP A 74 -2.67 -6.89 1.91
C ASP A 74 -1.55 -6.97 2.95
N GLY A 75 -0.44 -6.26 2.80
CA GLY A 75 0.71 -6.28 3.72
C GLY A 75 0.39 -5.73 5.12
N ALA A 76 -0.70 -4.97 5.26
CA ALA A 76 -1.20 -4.47 6.52
C ALA A 76 -2.65 -4.90 6.78
N CYS A 77 -3.10 -4.80 8.03
CA CYS A 77 -4.48 -5.15 8.38
C CYS A 77 -5.01 -4.31 9.54
N TYR A 78 -6.12 -3.62 9.31
CA TYR A 78 -6.85 -2.91 10.35
C TYR A 78 -7.58 -3.87 11.27
N ILE A 79 -7.59 -3.57 12.56
CA ILE A 79 -8.47 -4.18 13.55
C ILE A 79 -9.43 -3.11 14.07
N TYR A 80 -10.73 -3.34 13.88
CA TYR A 80 -11.80 -2.48 14.34
C TYR A 80 -12.50 -3.11 15.54
N LEU A 81 -12.80 -2.29 16.54
CA LEU A 81 -13.75 -2.62 17.61
C LEU A 81 -15.04 -1.86 17.35
N LYS A 82 -16.18 -2.57 17.40
CA LYS A 82 -17.49 -1.98 17.10
C LYS A 82 -17.86 -0.90 18.12
N ASN A 83 -17.63 -1.19 19.39
CA ASN A 83 -17.63 -0.21 20.46
C ASN A 83 -16.17 0.06 20.88
N ARG A 84 -15.68 1.28 20.66
CA ARG A 84 -14.29 1.66 20.97
C ARG A 84 -14.09 2.02 22.44
N GLU A 85 -15.18 2.21 23.18
CA GLU A 85 -15.20 2.53 24.61
C GLU A 85 -15.25 1.26 25.48
N ASP A 86 -15.46 0.09 24.86
CA ASP A 86 -15.39 -1.21 25.53
C ASP A 86 -13.94 -1.54 25.92
N GLY A 87 -13.57 -1.14 27.14
CA GLY A 87 -12.22 -1.30 27.68
C GLY A 87 -11.82 -2.76 27.87
N GLU A 88 -12.77 -3.63 28.24
CA GLU A 88 -12.52 -5.05 28.44
C GLU A 88 -12.21 -5.74 27.11
N LEU A 89 -13.04 -5.54 26.09
CA LEU A 89 -12.80 -6.07 24.75
C LEU A 89 -11.49 -5.54 24.17
N LYS A 90 -11.22 -4.24 24.34
CA LYS A 90 -9.99 -3.62 23.85
C LYS A 90 -8.75 -4.22 24.49
N LEU A 91 -8.78 -4.47 25.80
CA LEU A 91 -7.68 -5.13 26.52
C LEU A 91 -7.51 -6.58 26.07
N ALA A 92 -8.62 -7.33 25.91
CA ALA A 92 -8.59 -8.71 25.44
C ALA A 92 -7.97 -8.82 24.02
N VAL A 93 -8.38 -7.95 23.10
CA VAL A 93 -7.82 -7.89 21.74
C VAL A 93 -6.35 -7.47 21.77
N ALA A 94 -5.98 -6.49 22.61
CA ALA A 94 -4.58 -6.06 22.74
C ALA A 94 -3.67 -7.20 23.24
N ASN A 95 -4.13 -7.97 24.22
CA ASN A 95 -3.38 -9.13 24.75
C ASN A 95 -3.23 -10.21 23.68
N TRP A 96 -4.31 -10.55 22.98
CA TRP A 96 -4.24 -11.50 21.86
C TRP A 96 -3.26 -11.04 20.77
N LEU A 97 -3.28 -9.75 20.38
CA LEU A 97 -2.35 -9.22 19.40
C LEU A 97 -0.88 -9.26 19.87
N LYS A 98 -0.65 -8.98 21.16
CA LYS A 98 0.68 -9.08 21.77
C LYS A 98 1.19 -10.53 21.72
N GLU A 99 0.37 -11.49 22.09
CA GLU A 99 0.70 -12.93 22.02
C GLU A 99 0.93 -13.39 20.58
N LEU A 100 0.09 -12.94 19.64
CA LEU A 100 0.23 -13.25 18.22
C LEU A 100 1.56 -12.74 17.65
N LYS A 101 1.97 -11.51 18.01
CA LYS A 101 3.27 -10.96 17.60
C LYS A 101 4.46 -11.75 18.17
N GLN A 102 4.33 -12.27 19.39
CA GLN A 102 5.39 -13.01 20.07
C GLN A 102 5.49 -14.48 19.64
N THR A 103 4.40 -15.05 19.10
CA THR A 103 4.37 -16.43 18.61
C THR A 103 5.33 -16.64 17.44
N PRO A 104 6.30 -17.57 17.55
CA PRO A 104 7.19 -17.90 16.45
C PRO A 104 6.42 -18.35 15.20
N GLY A 105 6.76 -17.78 14.05
CA GLY A 105 6.12 -18.13 12.78
C GLY A 105 4.70 -17.58 12.57
N SER A 106 4.23 -16.65 13.42
CA SER A 106 2.91 -16.01 13.25
C SER A 106 2.78 -15.17 11.98
N GLY A 107 3.91 -14.75 11.39
CA GLY A 107 3.93 -13.87 10.22
C GLY A 107 3.62 -12.41 10.53
N ILE A 108 3.50 -12.02 11.81
CA ILE A 108 3.30 -10.61 12.22
C ILE A 108 4.65 -9.95 12.49
N LYS A 109 4.89 -8.80 11.86
CA LYS A 109 6.08 -7.97 12.07
C LYS A 109 5.83 -6.98 13.21
N GLU A 110 4.74 -6.23 13.13
CA GLU A 110 4.41 -5.18 14.08
C GLU A 110 2.90 -5.09 14.35
N VAL A 111 2.56 -4.56 15.53
CA VAL A 111 1.20 -4.23 15.96
C VAL A 111 1.20 -2.76 16.40
N TYR A 112 0.54 -1.92 15.62
CA TYR A 112 0.34 -0.52 15.94
C TYR A 112 -0.94 -0.33 16.76
N THR A 113 -0.87 0.55 17.77
CA THR A 113 -2.09 1.09 18.40
C THR A 113 -2.81 2.01 17.41
N GLY A 114 -4.12 2.21 17.57
CA GLY A 114 -4.87 3.15 16.73
C GLY A 114 -4.32 4.59 16.76
N LYS A 115 -3.62 5.00 17.84
CA LYS A 115 -2.89 6.27 17.88
C LYS A 115 -1.72 6.27 16.89
N ARG A 116 -0.82 5.29 16.98
CA ARG A 116 0.36 5.19 16.11
C ARG A 116 -0.03 4.96 14.64
N ALA A 117 -1.09 4.17 14.40
CA ALA A 117 -1.60 3.95 13.05
C ALA A 117 -2.09 5.27 12.41
N ARG A 118 -2.85 6.09 13.16
CA ARG A 118 -3.32 7.39 12.68
C ARG A 118 -2.17 8.37 12.43
N GLU A 119 -1.13 8.38 13.26
CA GLU A 119 0.07 9.19 13.04
C GLU A 119 0.76 8.85 11.72
N LYS A 120 0.52 7.66 11.17
CA LYS A 120 0.99 7.20 9.84
C LYS A 120 -0.07 7.34 8.73
N GLY A 121 -1.15 8.10 8.96
CA GLY A 121 -2.20 8.36 7.95
C GLY A 121 -3.28 7.27 7.85
N ALA A 122 -3.28 6.27 8.73
CA ALA A 122 -4.31 5.22 8.72
C ALA A 122 -5.67 5.72 9.25
N ASP A 123 -6.76 4.99 8.96
CA ASP A 123 -8.12 5.38 9.39
C ASP A 123 -8.17 5.69 10.91
N PRO A 124 -8.55 6.91 11.33
CA PRO A 124 -8.55 7.31 12.73
C PRO A 124 -9.54 6.53 13.61
N ARG A 125 -10.44 5.75 13.00
CA ARG A 125 -11.42 4.88 13.67
C ARG A 125 -10.86 3.50 13.99
N CYS A 126 -9.73 3.10 13.42
CA CYS A 126 -9.13 1.81 13.75
C CYS A 126 -8.69 1.76 15.22
N SER A 127 -8.78 0.57 15.81
CA SER A 127 -8.34 0.34 17.20
C SER A 127 -6.90 -0.13 17.25
N PHE A 128 -6.50 -0.97 16.27
CA PHE A 128 -5.13 -1.45 16.06
C PHE A 128 -4.87 -1.64 14.57
N MET A 129 -3.60 -1.79 14.19
CA MET A 129 -3.20 -2.13 12.84
C MET A 129 -2.04 -3.13 12.89
N LEU A 130 -2.06 -4.13 12.01
CA LEU A 130 -1.04 -5.15 11.88
C LEU A 130 -0.18 -4.89 10.66
N GLU A 131 1.11 -5.22 10.77
CA GLU A 131 2.03 -5.31 9.64
C GLU A 131 2.51 -6.74 9.49
N ALA A 132 2.44 -7.27 8.28
CA ALA A 132 2.93 -8.60 7.95
C ALA A 132 4.46 -8.62 7.84
N ARG A 133 5.07 -9.75 8.18
CA ARG A 133 6.46 -10.04 7.82
C ARG A 133 6.58 -10.30 6.32
N GLU A 134 7.80 -10.17 5.80
CA GLU A 134 8.09 -10.58 4.42
C GLU A 134 7.71 -12.04 4.18
N GLY A 135 7.14 -12.33 3.01
CA GLY A 135 6.53 -13.61 2.69
C GLY A 135 5.05 -13.74 3.09
N PHE A 136 4.56 -12.86 3.97
CA PHE A 136 3.18 -12.88 4.47
C PHE A 136 2.36 -11.68 3.99
N TYR A 137 1.05 -11.87 3.93
CA TYR A 137 0.05 -10.82 3.71
C TYR A 137 -1.29 -11.26 4.29
N PHE A 138 -2.29 -10.38 4.32
CA PHE A 138 -3.58 -10.60 4.96
C PHE A 138 -4.72 -10.69 3.95
N LYS A 139 -5.76 -11.45 4.30
CA LYS A 139 -7.08 -11.41 3.65
C LYS A 139 -8.21 -11.47 4.68
N ASN A 140 -9.42 -11.13 4.26
CA ASN A 140 -10.59 -11.02 5.15
C ASN A 140 -11.31 -12.34 5.47
N GLY A 141 -10.87 -13.48 4.89
CA GLY A 141 -11.44 -14.80 5.19
C GLY A 141 -11.37 -15.14 6.68
N CYS A 142 -12.20 -16.09 7.13
CA CYS A 142 -12.34 -16.41 8.56
C CYS A 142 -12.46 -17.91 8.88
N ARG A 143 -12.31 -18.80 7.89
CA ARG A 143 -12.50 -20.25 8.06
C ARG A 143 -11.23 -21.00 8.45
N VAL A 144 -10.09 -20.50 8.00
CA VAL A 144 -8.76 -21.05 8.29
C VAL A 144 -7.90 -19.91 8.79
N GLU A 145 -6.90 -20.24 9.61
CA GLU A 145 -5.97 -19.27 10.16
C GLU A 145 -5.03 -18.68 9.11
N ARG A 146 -4.53 -19.55 8.21
CA ARG A 146 -3.61 -19.20 7.14
C ARG A 146 -3.67 -20.19 5.99
N GLU A 147 -3.18 -19.78 4.83
CA GLU A 147 -2.93 -20.67 3.68
C GLU A 147 -1.55 -20.40 3.10
N GLU A 148 -0.84 -21.47 2.75
CA GLU A 148 0.45 -21.40 2.06
C GLU A 148 0.27 -21.62 0.57
N TYR A 149 1.11 -20.96 -0.23
CA TYR A 149 1.10 -21.08 -1.67
C TYR A 149 1.39 -22.53 -2.08
N ARG A 150 0.52 -23.05 -2.94
CA ARG A 150 0.72 -24.29 -3.67
C ARG A 150 0.43 -24.04 -5.15
N PRO A 151 1.07 -24.77 -6.09
CA PRO A 151 0.69 -24.71 -7.49
C PRO A 151 -0.83 -24.91 -7.66
N GLY A 152 -1.49 -23.99 -8.36
CA GLY A 152 -2.95 -23.99 -8.56
C GLY A 152 -3.78 -23.38 -7.42
N SER A 153 -3.16 -22.98 -6.30
CA SER A 153 -3.86 -22.25 -5.23
C SER A 153 -4.17 -20.80 -5.64
N LYS A 154 -5.10 -20.17 -4.91
CA LYS A 154 -5.45 -18.74 -5.07
C LYS A 154 -4.58 -17.80 -4.22
N VAL A 155 -3.52 -18.33 -3.59
CA VAL A 155 -2.59 -17.55 -2.78
C VAL A 155 -1.71 -16.71 -3.71
N HIS A 156 -1.63 -15.41 -3.45
CA HIS A 156 -0.81 -14.50 -4.24
C HIS A 156 0.67 -14.83 -4.12
N ARG A 157 1.44 -14.45 -5.15
CA ARG A 157 2.90 -14.54 -5.20
C ARG A 157 3.60 -13.19 -5.05
N GLY A 158 2.83 -12.11 -5.21
CA GLY A 158 3.22 -10.73 -4.94
C GLY A 158 2.06 -10.01 -4.24
N ALA A 159 2.38 -9.15 -3.28
CA ALA A 159 1.42 -8.32 -2.55
C ALA A 159 2.02 -6.94 -2.27
N HIS A 160 1.18 -5.97 -1.95
CA HIS A 160 1.57 -4.61 -1.60
C HIS A 160 0.96 -4.21 -0.23
N GLY A 161 0.89 -2.93 0.10
CA GLY A 161 0.24 -2.42 1.32
C GLY A 161 1.01 -2.65 2.62
N TYR A 162 2.34 -2.75 2.56
CA TYR A 162 3.21 -2.77 3.74
C TYR A 162 3.47 -1.36 4.28
N ASP A 163 4.15 -1.24 5.41
CA ASP A 163 4.57 0.06 5.95
C ASP A 163 5.46 0.79 4.91
N PRO A 164 5.09 2.01 4.47
CA PRO A 164 5.86 2.77 3.48
C PRO A 164 7.28 3.13 3.95
N ASP A 165 7.55 3.12 5.26
CA ASP A 165 8.89 3.40 5.80
C ASP A 165 9.82 2.15 5.76
N CYS A 166 9.35 1.03 5.20
CA CYS A 166 10.19 -0.15 5.02
C CYS A 166 11.24 0.08 3.93
N PRO A 167 12.51 -0.26 4.18
CA PRO A 167 13.54 -0.21 3.14
C PRO A 167 13.16 -1.07 1.92
N GLY A 168 13.42 -0.57 0.71
CA GLY A 168 13.20 -1.32 -0.52
C GLY A 168 11.71 -1.53 -0.85
N TYR A 169 10.86 -0.61 -0.43
CA TYR A 169 9.42 -0.61 -0.68
C TYR A 169 8.94 0.65 -1.41
N GLU A 170 9.87 1.34 -2.07
CA GLU A 170 9.64 2.57 -2.80
C GLU A 170 9.11 2.30 -4.22
N THR A 171 8.29 3.22 -4.73
CA THR A 171 7.90 3.29 -6.14
C THR A 171 8.84 4.23 -6.91
N PHE A 172 8.60 4.42 -8.20
CA PHE A 172 9.42 5.29 -9.04
C PHE A 172 8.60 6.45 -9.61
N PHE A 173 9.30 7.54 -9.90
CA PHE A 173 8.81 8.66 -10.68
C PHE A 173 9.88 9.02 -11.72
N MET A 174 9.47 9.21 -12.97
CA MET A 174 10.33 9.65 -14.07
C MET A 174 9.58 10.63 -14.93
N ALA A 175 10.25 11.71 -15.34
CA ALA A 175 9.68 12.72 -16.21
C ALA A 175 10.67 13.11 -17.31
N ALA A 176 10.16 13.33 -18.52
CA ALA A 176 10.95 13.76 -19.67
C ALA A 176 10.09 14.64 -20.58
N GLY A 177 10.65 15.71 -21.12
CA GLY A 177 9.92 16.63 -21.97
C GLY A 177 10.59 18.00 -22.09
N PRO A 178 9.93 18.97 -22.74
CA PRO A 178 10.43 20.33 -22.88
C PRO A 178 10.65 21.05 -21.55
N ASP A 179 9.82 20.79 -20.54
CA ASP A 179 9.88 21.50 -19.25
C ASP A 179 10.86 20.85 -18.25
N PHE A 180 11.16 19.56 -18.43
CA PHE A 180 11.98 18.79 -17.51
C PHE A 180 13.48 18.85 -17.86
N GLN A 181 14.32 19.03 -16.85
CA GLN A 181 15.77 19.06 -16.92
C GLN A 181 16.33 17.64 -17.09
N PRO A 182 17.01 17.33 -18.22
CA PRO A 182 17.59 16.00 -18.44
C PRO A 182 18.65 15.68 -17.38
N GLY A 183 18.59 14.46 -16.84
CA GLY A 183 19.52 13.98 -15.83
C GLY A 183 19.31 14.54 -14.42
N ALA A 184 18.23 15.30 -14.18
CA ALA A 184 17.86 15.70 -12.83
C ALA A 184 17.45 14.48 -11.99
N GLU A 185 17.98 14.41 -10.78
CA GLU A 185 17.68 13.36 -9.81
C GLU A 185 17.43 14.00 -8.43
N VAL A 186 16.54 13.40 -7.65
CA VAL A 186 16.30 13.76 -6.25
C VAL A 186 16.48 12.52 -5.39
N ALA A 187 16.97 12.70 -4.16
CA ALA A 187 17.22 11.59 -3.25
C ALA A 187 15.94 10.91 -2.77
N ALA A 188 14.85 11.67 -2.61
CA ALA A 188 13.55 11.19 -2.18
C ALA A 188 12.44 12.13 -2.68
N MET A 189 11.24 11.56 -2.82
CA MET A 189 10.01 12.25 -3.21
C MET A 189 8.84 11.48 -2.60
N ASN A 190 7.78 12.19 -2.19
CA ASN A 190 6.53 11.58 -1.75
C ASN A 190 5.55 11.45 -2.92
N LEU A 191 4.66 10.48 -2.88
CA LEU A 191 3.56 10.37 -3.86
C LEU A 191 2.68 11.63 -3.90
N THR A 192 2.52 12.32 -2.76
CA THR A 192 1.77 13.57 -2.66
C THR A 192 2.43 14.72 -3.43
N ASP A 193 3.72 14.63 -3.73
CA ASP A 193 4.47 15.64 -4.49
C ASP A 193 4.22 15.52 -6.00
N GLU A 194 3.69 14.39 -6.48
CA GLU A 194 3.43 14.14 -7.90
C GLU A 194 2.38 15.12 -8.46
N GLY A 195 1.28 15.31 -7.73
CA GLY A 195 0.19 16.23 -8.10
C GLY A 195 0.66 17.66 -8.38
N PRO A 196 1.24 18.38 -7.40
CA PRO A 196 1.71 19.74 -7.61
C PRO A 196 2.85 19.82 -8.64
N THR A 197 3.73 18.81 -8.71
CA THR A 197 4.78 18.75 -9.75
C THR A 197 4.18 18.63 -11.16
N MET A 198 3.16 17.79 -11.36
CA MET A 198 2.45 17.69 -12.63
C MET A 198 1.67 18.96 -12.98
N ALA A 199 1.05 19.61 -12.00
CA ALA A 199 0.36 20.88 -12.20
C ALA A 199 1.34 21.97 -12.70
N ARG A 200 2.52 22.09 -12.09
CA ARG A 200 3.57 23.01 -12.56
C ARG A 200 3.98 22.72 -14.01
N ALA A 201 4.13 21.45 -14.38
CA ALA A 201 4.46 21.06 -15.76
C ALA A 201 3.36 21.41 -16.78
N LEU A 202 2.14 21.68 -16.32
CA LEU A 202 1.02 22.17 -17.14
C LEU A 202 0.88 23.71 -17.09
N GLY A 203 1.76 24.42 -16.38
CA GLY A 203 1.63 25.85 -16.11
C GLY A 203 0.47 26.19 -15.18
N LEU A 204 0.06 25.24 -14.33
CA LEU A 204 -1.01 25.37 -13.36
C LEU A 204 -0.46 25.33 -11.93
N GLU A 205 -1.23 25.87 -10.99
CA GLU A 205 -1.00 25.72 -9.56
C GLU A 205 -2.03 24.74 -8.98
N LEU A 206 -1.57 23.79 -8.16
CA LEU A 206 -2.46 22.92 -7.40
C LEU A 206 -2.52 23.44 -5.97
N GLU A 207 -3.51 24.30 -5.71
CA GLU A 207 -3.77 24.88 -4.40
C GLU A 207 -4.09 23.79 -3.36
N ASP A 208 -3.69 24.04 -2.11
CA ASP A 208 -3.96 23.16 -0.95
C ASP A 208 -3.45 21.71 -1.11
N ALA A 209 -2.41 21.49 -1.91
CA ALA A 209 -1.76 20.18 -2.02
C ALA A 209 -1.05 19.78 -0.72
N ASP A 210 -1.16 18.51 -0.33
CA ASP A 210 -0.41 17.95 0.81
C ASP A 210 1.10 17.87 0.53
N GLY A 211 1.48 17.69 -0.74
CA GLY A 211 2.87 17.63 -1.19
C GLY A 211 3.39 18.95 -1.75
N ALA A 212 4.64 18.93 -2.20
CA ALA A 212 5.32 20.08 -2.77
C ALA A 212 5.75 19.84 -4.22
N VAL A 213 5.92 20.93 -4.97
CA VAL A 213 6.56 20.87 -6.29
C VAL A 213 8.02 20.43 -6.13
N ILE A 214 8.46 19.49 -6.96
CA ILE A 214 9.88 19.14 -7.08
C ILE A 214 10.56 20.06 -8.11
N ASP A 215 10.92 21.28 -7.69
CA ASP A 215 11.46 22.32 -8.59
C ASP A 215 12.75 21.90 -9.30
N SER A 216 13.58 21.05 -8.69
CA SER A 216 14.83 20.57 -9.28
C SER A 216 14.64 19.74 -10.56
N PHE A 217 13.42 19.28 -10.85
CA PHE A 217 13.12 18.61 -12.12
C PHE A 217 12.95 19.59 -13.28
N PHE A 218 12.75 20.88 -13.06
CA PHE A 218 12.42 21.83 -14.12
C PHE A 218 13.63 22.58 -14.67
N ARG A 219 13.64 22.85 -15.98
CA ARG A 219 14.69 23.65 -16.64
C ARG A 219 14.63 25.14 -16.27
N PHE A 220 13.45 25.63 -15.97
CA PHE A 220 13.17 27.04 -15.75
C PHE A 220 12.56 27.25 -14.37
N ALA A 221 13.10 28.21 -13.63
CA ALA A 221 12.45 28.77 -12.47
C ALA A 221 11.39 29.77 -12.96
N TYR A 222 10.13 29.37 -12.89
CA TYR A 222 8.99 30.27 -12.81
C TYR A 222 8.71 30.59 -11.34
#